data_AF-A0A356QM06-F1
#
_entry.id   AF-A0A356QM06-F1
#
_cell.length_a   1.000
_cell.length_b   1.000
_cell.length_c   1.000
_cell.angle_alpha   90.00
_cell.angle_beta   90.00
_cell.angle_gamma   90.00
#
_symmetry.space_group_name_H-M   'P 1'
#
loop_
_entity.id
_entity.type
_entity.pdbx_description
1 polymer ?
#
loop_
_entity_poly.entity_id
_entity_poly.type
_entity_poly.pdbx_seq_one_letter_code
_entity_poly.pdbx_strand_id
1 'polypeptide(L)' 'GRIDQTRVRSGQLEDEDWPRLTSAVNLLKDKQLFIDDTAALSPNEMRSRLRRVVREH' A
#
# COMPACT_ATOMS: atom_id res chain seq x y z
N GLY A 1 -2.97 -2.47 -12.04
CA GLY A 1 -1.92 -3.44 -12.36
C GLY A 1 -2.58 -4.63 -13.04
N ARG A 2 -2.30 -4.83 -14.33
CA ARG A 2 -2.83 -5.95 -15.13
C ARG A 2 -2.15 -7.27 -14.73
N ILE A 3 -2.23 -7.64 -13.47
CA ILE A 3 -1.66 -8.86 -12.90
C ILE A 3 -2.81 -9.56 -12.21
N ASP A 4 -2.92 -10.88 -12.39
CA ASP A 4 -3.92 -11.66 -11.70
C ASP A 4 -3.67 -11.57 -10.18
N GLN A 5 -4.68 -11.09 -9.44
CA GLN A 5 -4.58 -10.89 -8.00
C GLN A 5 -4.44 -12.21 -7.23
N THR A 6 -4.98 -13.30 -7.76
CA THR A 6 -4.85 -14.65 -7.18
C THR A 6 -3.40 -15.12 -7.29
N ARG A 7 -2.75 -14.94 -8.45
CA ARG A 7 -1.32 -15.26 -8.62
C ARG A 7 -0.43 -14.44 -7.69
N VAL A 8 -0.73 -13.16 -7.52
CA VAL A 8 -0.02 -12.28 -6.56
C VAL A 8 -0.17 -12.78 -5.12
N ARG A 9 -1.40 -13.12 -4.69
CA ARG A 9 -1.65 -13.61 -3.33
C ARG A 9 -1.09 -14.99 -3.06
N SER A 10 -1.06 -15.87 -4.07
CA SER A 10 -0.53 -17.23 -3.94
C SER A 10 0.99 -17.33 -4.12
N GLY A 11 1.62 -16.28 -4.65
CA GLY A 11 3.05 -16.27 -5.00
C GLY A 11 3.38 -17.01 -6.31
N GLN A 12 2.38 -17.52 -7.02
CA GLN A 12 2.53 -18.25 -8.29
C GLN A 12 2.56 -17.29 -9.48
N LEU A 13 3.57 -16.43 -9.52
CA LEU A 13 3.77 -15.46 -10.59
C LEU A 13 4.38 -16.13 -11.82
N GLU A 14 3.85 -15.80 -12.99
CA GLU A 14 4.46 -16.17 -14.27
C GLU A 14 5.56 -15.15 -14.64
N ASP A 15 6.44 -15.52 -15.56
CA ASP A 15 7.54 -14.66 -16.01
C ASP A 15 7.03 -13.31 -16.55
N GLU A 16 5.84 -13.27 -17.16
CA GLU A 16 5.22 -12.04 -17.64
C GLU A 16 4.64 -11.13 -16.55
N ASP A 17 4.38 -11.67 -15.35
CA ASP A 17 3.83 -10.92 -14.23
C ASP A 17 4.92 -10.10 -13.53
N TRP A 18 6.16 -10.61 -13.50
CA TRP A 18 7.29 -9.98 -12.81
C TRP A 18 7.56 -8.54 -13.27
N PRO A 19 7.71 -8.23 -14.58
CA PRO A 19 7.90 -6.85 -15.03
C PRO A 19 6.75 -5.91 -14.61
N ARG A 20 5.51 -6.41 -14.62
CA ARG A 20 4.33 -5.63 -14.22
C ARG A 20 4.34 -5.36 -12.71
N LEU A 21 4.73 -6.35 -11.91
CA LEU A 21 4.83 -6.22 -10.46
C LEU A 21 5.91 -5.22 -10.09
N THR A 22 7.12 -5.37 -10.64
CA THR A 22 8.24 -4.46 -10.41
C THR A 22 7.91 -3.03 -10.81
N SER A 23 7.25 -2.84 -11.96
CA SER A 23 6.80 -1.50 -12.37
C SER A 23 5.82 -0.88 -11.38
N ALA A 24 4.85 -1.67 -10.88
CA ALA A 24 3.89 -1.19 -9.89
C ALA A 24 4.57 -0.83 -8.55
N VAL A 25 5.51 -1.66 -8.08
CA VAL A 25 6.29 -1.40 -6.87
C VAL A 25 7.11 -0.12 -7.03
N ASN A 26 7.79 0.06 -8.16
CA ASN A 26 8.58 1.25 -8.43
C ASN A 26 7.71 2.52 -8.45
N LEU A 27 6.48 2.46 -8.97
CA LEU A 27 5.56 3.60 -8.94
C LEU A 27 5.18 4.01 -7.51
N LEU A 28 5.09 3.05 -6.60
CA LEU A 28 4.69 3.26 -5.21
C LEU A 28 5.86 3.59 -4.27
N LYS A 29 7.07 3.14 -4.60
CA LYS A 29 8.27 3.21 -3.74
C LYS A 29 8.51 4.58 -3.13
N ASP A 30 8.38 5.64 -3.92
CA ASP A 30 8.72 7.01 -3.50
C ASP A 30 7.47 7.84 -3.17
N LYS A 31 6.30 7.20 -3.01
CA LYS A 31 5.06 7.89 -2.65
C LYS A 31 4.92 7.99 -1.13
N GLN A 32 4.49 9.16 -0.66
CA GLN A 32 4.03 9.35 0.71
C GLN A 32 2.67 8.66 0.90
N LEU A 33 2.69 7.33 1.05
CA LEU A 33 1.52 6.49 1.31
C LEU A 33 1.58 5.99 2.75
N PHE A 34 0.63 6.43 3.57
CA PHE A 34 0.51 6.02 4.97
C PHE A 34 -0.71 5.11 5.15
N ILE A 35 -0.52 3.95 5.77
CA ILE A 35 -1.58 2.97 6.04
C ILE A 35 -1.70 2.81 7.55
N ASP A 36 -2.90 3.03 8.09
CA ASP A 36 -3.27 2.73 9.47
C ASP A 36 -4.40 1.69 9.43
N ASP A 37 -4.07 0.45 9.79
CA ASP A 37 -4.98 -0.71 9.81
C ASP A 37 -5.58 -0.97 11.20
N THR A 38 -5.52 0.01 12.11
CA THR A 38 -6.06 -0.10 13.47
C THR A 38 -7.57 -0.31 13.44
N ALA A 39 -8.03 -1.45 13.97
CA ALA A 39 -9.45 -1.74 14.13
C ALA A 39 -10.12 -0.82 15.16
N ALA A 40 -11.44 -0.59 14.99
CA ALA A 40 -12.28 0.16 15.93
C ALA A 40 -11.80 1.59 16.27
N LEU A 41 -11.10 2.25 15.34
CA LEU A 41 -10.59 3.61 15.53
C LEU A 41 -11.72 4.64 15.66
N SER A 42 -11.71 5.44 16.74
CA SER A 42 -12.68 6.54 16.89
C SER A 42 -12.32 7.74 16.00
N PRO A 43 -13.30 8.60 15.64
CA PRO A 43 -13.02 9.81 14.86
C PRO A 43 -11.99 10.76 15.49
N ASN A 44 -11.92 10.82 16.82
CA ASN A 44 -10.97 11.67 17.55
C ASN A 44 -9.54 11.14 17.46
N GLU A 45 -9.36 9.82 17.61
CA GLU A 45 -8.06 9.18 17.46
C GLU A 45 -7.55 9.31 16.04
N MET A 46 -8.42 9.09 15.04
CA MET A 46 -8.08 9.29 13.62
C MET A 46 -7.56 10.71 13.37
N ARG A 47 -8.29 11.73 13.85
CA ARG A 47 -7.90 13.13 13.69
C ARG A 47 -6.56 13.45 14.35
N SER A 48 -6.32 12.92 15.56
CA SER A 48 -5.07 13.11 16.28
C SER A 48 -3.88 12.51 15.52
N ARG A 49 -4.02 11.25 15.05
CA ARG A 49 -2.99 10.54 14.28
C ARG A 49 -2.69 11.22 12.95
N LEU A 50 -3.70 11.65 12.20
CA LEU A 50 -3.54 12.37 10.94
C LEU A 50 -2.78 13.68 11.12
N ARG A 51 -3.10 14.47 12.17
CA ARG A 51 -2.37 15.71 12.48
C ARG A 51 -0.89 15.46 12.77
N ARG A 52 -0.56 14.35 13.43
CA ARG A 52 0.83 13.96 13.68
C ARG A 52 1.55 13.60 12.39
N VAL A 53 0.94 12.76 11.54
CA VAL A 53 1.54 12.36 10.24
C VAL A 53 1.86 13.58 9.39
N VAL A 54 0.91 14.51 9.24
CA VAL A 54 1.09 15.77 8.47
C VAL A 54 2.16 16.69 9.07
N ARG A 55 2.43 16.59 10.36
CA ARG A 55 3.49 17.39 11.02
C ARG A 55 4.87 16.79 10.79
N GLU A 56 4.96 15.47 10.73
CA GLU A 56 6.22 14.72 10.67
C GLU A 56 6.72 14.48 9.23
N HIS A 57 5.84 14.60 8.22
CA HIS A 57 6.11 14.28 6.81
C HIS A 57 5.53 15.32 5.86
#